data_AF-A0A8C9H6D2-F1
#
_entry.id   AF-A0A8C9H6D2-F1
#
_cell.length_a   1.000
_cell.length_b   1.000
_cell.length_c   1.000
_cell.angle_alpha   90.00
_cell.angle_beta   90.00
_cell.angle_gamma   90.00
#
_symmetry.space_group_name_H-M   'P 1'
#
loop_
_entity.id
_entity.type
_entity.pdbx_description
1 polymer ?
#
loop_
_entity_poly.entity_id
_entity_poly.type
_entity_poly.pdbx_seq_one_letter_code
_entity_poly.pdbx_strand_id
1 'polypeptide(L)'
;MFLGRMFENLVAKLYYVKKIKGFVHLYNGQEAISSGIIKNLRNSDFVTSTYRDHVHALSKNVSVHKILNELYGNYYGSTNKGKGGSMHIYDKEKNFIGGFGFIGEQIPIAIGLGYSILYKKEFNITDNQAIDIFNNLTKKNVNNTESEVENVNGVENVNGVENVNGVENISEVHTQNVTSNNSNRNSKEGVPDVDVVVCFLGDGTSNIGQFFESLNLASTYNLPIVFIIENNNWAIGMEGSRSSSNDLMNNYNKGMSFNIDTYKVDGNDVLNIYKLAKKKIKEIRKRQSGPVLIEAITYRTRGHSLADPDELRISEEKASWKSRDPITILSNYMKKQNIVQDSYFDNVKKNIQKIIKEAEQNADENFEKSKNLNIASLYKQEIFAKSENTSYQIEYKNYQRYDQLSNDELKEYYEAYNKEIQRKKENKKVNINEFFDKKGLPMIID
;
A
#
# COMPACT_ATOMS: atom_id res chain seq x y z
N MET A 1 8.08 10.76 15.46
CA MET A 1 7.39 11.94 16.04
C MET A 1 8.13 13.26 15.86
N PHE A 2 9.16 13.60 16.65
CA PHE A 2 9.75 14.97 16.61
C PHE A 2 10.37 15.34 15.24
N LEU A 3 11.03 14.40 14.56
CA LEU A 3 11.49 14.60 13.18
C LEU A 3 10.31 14.95 12.25
N GLY A 4 9.19 14.22 12.34
CA GLY A 4 7.98 14.50 11.57
C GLY A 4 7.44 15.91 11.82
N ARG A 5 7.27 16.31 13.08
CA ARG A 5 6.84 17.67 13.45
C ARG A 5 7.73 18.76 12.85
N MET A 6 9.04 18.58 12.94
CA MET A 6 10.00 19.55 12.44
C MET A 6 10.07 19.56 10.91
N PHE A 7 9.92 18.40 10.27
CA PHE A 7 9.79 18.26 8.82
C PHE A 7 8.55 19.00 8.31
N GLU A 8 7.38 18.77 8.91
CA GLU A 8 6.13 19.46 8.56
C GLU A 8 6.24 20.99 8.72
N ASN A 9 6.96 21.46 9.75
CA ASN A 9 7.25 22.89 9.92
C ASN A 9 8.18 23.45 8.83
N LEU A 10 9.18 22.67 8.41
CA LEU A 10 10.01 23.03 7.26
C LEU A 10 9.16 23.10 5.99
N VAL A 11 8.34 22.09 5.72
CA VAL A 11 7.44 22.04 4.56
C VAL A 11 6.53 23.27 4.53
N ALA A 12 5.95 23.65 5.68
CA ALA A 12 5.16 24.88 5.80
C ALA A 12 5.95 26.13 5.39
N LYS A 13 7.17 26.29 5.92
CA LYS A 13 8.05 27.41 5.57
C LYS A 13 8.33 27.43 4.06
N LEU A 14 8.68 26.27 3.49
CA LEU A 14 9.07 26.12 2.08
C LEU A 14 7.90 26.36 1.11
N TYR A 15 6.69 26.02 1.52
CA TYR A 15 5.48 26.37 0.80
C TYR A 15 5.27 27.89 0.73
N TYR A 16 5.37 28.61 1.86
CA TYR A 16 5.16 30.06 1.88
C TYR A 16 6.22 30.84 1.08
N VAL A 17 7.45 30.33 1.00
CA VAL A 17 8.50 30.90 0.13
C VAL A 17 8.44 30.36 -1.31
N LYS A 18 7.36 29.64 -1.68
CA LYS A 18 7.06 29.14 -3.04
C LYS A 18 8.09 28.14 -3.61
N LYS A 19 8.85 27.46 -2.75
CA LYS A 19 9.72 26.35 -3.17
C LYS A 19 8.94 25.05 -3.38
N ILE A 20 7.88 24.83 -2.60
CA ILE A 20 6.93 23.73 -2.78
C ILE A 20 5.70 24.26 -3.51
N LYS A 21 5.26 23.56 -4.56
CA LYS A 21 4.09 23.90 -5.37
C LYS A 21 2.97 22.88 -5.18
N GLY A 22 1.72 23.30 -5.45
CA GLY A 22 0.54 22.44 -5.32
C GLY A 22 -0.09 22.47 -3.93
N PHE A 23 -1.01 21.54 -3.66
CA PHE A 23 -1.69 21.45 -2.37
C PHE A 23 -0.82 20.71 -1.36
N VAL A 24 -0.72 21.24 -0.13
CA VAL A 24 0.10 20.68 0.94
C VAL A 24 -0.76 20.43 2.18
N HIS A 25 -0.71 19.19 2.69
CA HIS A 25 -1.51 18.75 3.83
C HIS A 25 -0.59 18.23 4.93
N LEU A 26 -0.50 18.98 6.03
CA LEU A 26 0.49 18.72 7.08
C LEU A 26 -0.03 17.81 8.19
N TYR A 27 0.79 16.91 8.70
CA TYR A 27 0.40 15.93 9.72
C TYR A 27 0.55 16.39 11.18
N ASN A 28 0.78 17.70 11.40
CA ASN A 28 1.01 18.25 12.73
C ASN A 28 -0.10 17.91 13.74
N GLY A 29 0.30 17.37 14.89
CA GLY A 29 -0.59 17.01 16.01
C GLY A 29 -0.99 15.54 16.07
N GLN A 30 -0.75 14.79 15.00
CA GLN A 30 -1.19 13.40 14.85
C GLN A 30 -0.02 12.40 14.93
N GLU A 31 1.21 12.89 15.21
CA GLU A 31 2.46 12.13 15.05
C GLU A 31 2.52 10.83 15.86
N ALA A 32 1.79 10.74 16.97
CA ALA A 32 1.74 9.56 17.83
C ALA A 32 1.11 8.36 17.12
N ILE A 33 0.10 8.58 16.27
CA ILE A 33 -0.62 7.49 15.60
C ILE A 33 0.33 6.76 14.65
N SER A 34 0.82 7.45 13.63
CA SER A 34 1.72 6.85 12.65
C SER A 34 2.99 6.27 13.26
N SER A 35 3.64 7.00 14.19
CA SER A 35 4.84 6.50 14.86
C SER A 35 4.55 5.27 15.75
N GLY A 36 3.43 5.25 16.46
CA GLY A 36 3.04 4.15 17.34
C GLY A 36 2.66 2.88 16.58
N ILE A 37 1.90 3.02 15.47
CA ILE A 37 1.49 1.88 14.64
C ILE A 37 2.69 1.35 13.83
N ILE A 38 3.33 2.21 13.03
CA ILE A 38 4.30 1.77 12.01
C ILE A 38 5.59 1.22 12.64
N LYS A 39 5.96 1.63 13.86
CA LYS A 39 7.14 1.10 14.55
C LYS A 39 7.06 -0.41 14.85
N ASN A 40 5.87 -1.01 14.77
CA ASN A 40 5.64 -2.44 14.94
C ASN A 40 5.70 -3.26 13.64
N LEU A 41 5.86 -2.58 12.50
CA LEU A 41 5.92 -3.21 11.18
C LEU A 41 7.34 -3.66 10.82
N ARG A 42 7.42 -4.75 10.06
CA ARG A 42 8.63 -5.17 9.35
C ARG A 42 8.81 -4.30 8.10
N ASN A 43 9.97 -4.41 7.46
CA ASN A 43 10.17 -3.73 6.17
C ASN A 43 9.24 -4.31 5.08
N SER A 44 8.96 -5.62 5.14
CA SER A 44 8.07 -6.34 4.21
C SER A 44 6.58 -5.98 4.37
N ASP A 45 6.15 -5.58 5.57
CA ASP A 45 4.77 -5.14 5.79
C ASP A 45 4.45 -3.86 5.00
N PHE A 46 3.20 -3.73 4.54
CA PHE A 46 2.78 -2.64 3.66
C PHE A 46 2.11 -1.51 4.44
N VAL A 47 2.27 -0.28 3.95
CA VAL A 47 1.52 0.89 4.41
C VAL A 47 0.86 1.58 3.22
N THR A 48 -0.45 1.76 3.29
CA THR A 48 -1.22 2.65 2.43
C THR A 48 -1.69 3.85 3.25
N SER A 49 -1.64 5.04 2.66
CA SER A 49 -1.83 6.31 3.35
C SER A 49 -2.90 7.19 2.70
N THR A 50 -3.26 8.29 3.35
CA THR A 50 -4.01 9.40 2.76
C THR A 50 -3.07 10.41 2.11
N TYR A 51 -3.59 11.50 1.56
CA TYR A 51 -2.86 12.68 1.11
C TYR A 51 -2.05 13.40 2.23
N ARG A 52 -2.13 12.97 3.49
CA ARG A 52 -1.37 13.49 4.63
C ARG A 52 -0.25 12.52 5.04
N ASP A 53 0.52 12.07 4.06
CA ASP A 53 1.38 10.90 4.11
C ASP A 53 2.82 11.15 4.56
N HIS A 54 3.30 12.40 4.67
CA HIS A 54 4.73 12.66 4.89
C HIS A 54 5.25 11.99 6.16
N VAL A 55 4.54 12.14 7.28
CA VAL A 55 4.95 11.52 8.55
C VAL A 55 4.69 10.01 8.56
N HIS A 56 3.75 9.50 7.76
CA HIS A 56 3.57 8.06 7.57
C HIS A 56 4.79 7.46 6.86
N ALA A 57 5.23 8.10 5.78
CA ALA A 57 6.42 7.72 5.02
C ALA A 57 7.69 7.79 5.90
N LEU A 58 7.88 8.90 6.63
CA LEU A 58 8.98 9.02 7.59
C LEU A 58 8.95 7.92 8.65
N SER A 59 7.77 7.58 9.16
CA SER A 59 7.62 6.50 10.16
C SER A 59 7.93 5.12 9.59
N LYS A 60 7.72 4.91 8.27
CA LYS A 60 8.15 3.70 7.53
C LYS A 60 9.61 3.75 7.08
N ASN A 61 10.37 4.75 7.53
CA ASN A 61 11.78 4.98 7.22
C ASN A 61 12.04 5.36 5.74
N VAL A 62 11.07 5.98 5.07
CA VAL A 62 11.34 6.68 3.81
C VAL A 62 12.23 7.89 4.12
N SER A 63 13.26 8.09 3.31
CA SER A 63 14.28 9.12 3.55
C SER A 63 13.67 10.52 3.53
N VAL A 64 14.05 11.36 4.50
CA VAL A 64 13.69 12.79 4.54
C VAL A 64 14.09 13.49 3.24
N HIS A 65 15.26 13.15 2.69
CA HIS A 65 15.72 13.67 1.41
C HIS A 65 14.77 13.30 0.28
N LYS A 66 14.36 12.02 0.19
CA LYS A 66 13.45 11.55 -0.86
C LYS A 66 12.12 12.26 -0.83
N ILE A 67 11.53 12.37 0.36
CA ILE A 67 10.24 13.05 0.55
C ILE A 67 10.39 14.53 0.17
N LEU A 68 11.41 15.24 0.66
CA LEU A 68 11.55 16.67 0.36
C LEU A 68 11.81 16.95 -1.12
N ASN A 69 12.62 16.12 -1.79
CA ASN A 69 12.83 16.21 -3.23
C ASN A 69 11.52 16.01 -4.01
N GLU A 70 10.65 15.09 -3.57
CA GLU A 70 9.32 14.92 -4.17
C GLU A 70 8.48 16.20 -4.01
N LEU A 71 8.47 16.80 -2.82
CA LEU A 71 7.73 18.04 -2.55
C LEU A 71 8.22 19.23 -3.39
N TYR A 72 9.51 19.26 -3.73
CA TYR A 72 10.09 20.27 -4.62
C TYR A 72 9.71 20.05 -6.10
N GLY A 73 9.17 18.87 -6.45
CA GLY A 73 9.00 18.45 -7.83
C GLY A 73 10.32 18.08 -8.50
N ASN A 74 11.35 17.71 -7.73
CA ASN A 74 12.63 17.29 -8.28
C ASN A 74 12.51 15.91 -8.91
N TYR A 75 13.11 15.72 -10.08
CA TYR A 75 13.20 14.39 -10.70
C TYR A 75 14.22 13.51 -9.97
N TYR A 76 15.38 14.09 -9.66
CA TYR A 76 16.46 13.38 -9.00
C TYR A 76 16.24 13.31 -7.49
N GLY A 77 16.55 12.14 -6.93
CA GLY A 77 16.54 11.92 -5.49
C GLY A 77 15.15 11.92 -4.85
N SER A 78 14.06 12.02 -5.62
CA SER A 78 12.69 11.99 -5.14
C SER A 78 12.11 10.57 -5.10
N THR A 79 10.91 10.44 -4.54
CA THR A 79 10.20 9.15 -4.40
C THR A 79 9.57 8.65 -5.71
N ASN A 80 9.08 9.58 -6.51
CA ASN A 80 8.31 9.35 -7.73
C ASN A 80 8.67 10.38 -8.82
N LYS A 81 9.95 10.71 -8.91
CA LYS A 81 10.50 11.61 -9.94
C LYS A 81 9.83 13.00 -9.93
N GLY A 82 9.36 13.45 -8.77
CA GLY A 82 8.75 14.78 -8.59
C GLY A 82 7.35 14.92 -9.18
N LYS A 83 6.73 13.81 -9.60
CA LYS A 83 5.40 13.80 -10.23
C LYS A 83 4.25 13.79 -9.23
N GLY A 84 4.49 13.17 -8.07
CA GLY A 84 3.49 12.98 -7.04
C GLY A 84 3.30 14.20 -6.14
N GLY A 85 4.37 14.94 -5.88
CA GLY A 85 4.32 16.10 -4.99
C GLY A 85 3.83 15.73 -3.57
N SER A 86 3.05 16.61 -2.95
CA SER A 86 2.72 16.52 -1.52
C SER A 86 1.70 15.46 -1.12
N MET A 87 0.97 14.88 -2.07
CA MET A 87 -0.14 13.96 -1.75
C MET A 87 0.12 12.52 -2.21
N HIS A 88 1.28 12.25 -2.82
CA HIS A 88 1.57 11.00 -3.50
C HIS A 88 3.02 10.54 -3.25
N ILE A 89 3.45 10.56 -1.98
CA ILE A 89 4.74 9.99 -1.59
C ILE A 89 4.68 8.48 -1.79
N TYR A 90 5.74 7.87 -2.31
CA TYR A 90 5.79 6.43 -2.60
C TYR A 90 7.21 5.88 -2.35
N ASP A 91 7.35 4.69 -1.79
CA ASP A 91 8.67 4.03 -1.74
C ASP A 91 8.52 2.51 -1.77
N LYS A 92 8.87 1.92 -2.92
CA LYS A 92 8.84 0.47 -3.15
C LYS A 92 9.70 -0.30 -2.15
N GLU A 93 10.91 0.17 -1.85
CA GLU A 93 11.85 -0.54 -0.97
C GLU A 93 11.34 -0.61 0.47
N LYS A 94 10.58 0.40 0.88
CA LYS A 94 9.98 0.47 2.22
C LYS A 94 8.58 -0.14 2.28
N ASN A 95 8.04 -0.63 1.16
CA ASN A 95 6.63 -1.03 1.01
C ASN A 95 5.67 0.07 1.50
N PHE A 96 6.04 1.32 1.20
CA PHE A 96 5.16 2.48 1.37
C PHE A 96 4.45 2.72 0.04
N ILE A 97 3.26 2.13 -0.09
CA ILE A 97 2.50 2.07 -1.35
C ILE A 97 1.89 3.42 -1.71
N GLY A 98 1.80 4.31 -0.72
CA GLY A 98 1.84 5.73 -0.95
C GLY A 98 0.66 6.51 -0.37
N GLY A 99 0.70 7.82 -0.56
CA GLY A 99 -0.43 8.70 -0.36
C GLY A 99 -1.28 8.83 -1.61
N PHE A 100 -2.55 9.13 -1.39
CA PHE A 100 -3.54 9.27 -2.43
C PHE A 100 -4.33 10.55 -2.23
N GLY A 101 -4.40 11.35 -3.29
CA GLY A 101 -5.09 12.65 -3.32
C GLY A 101 -6.61 12.50 -3.25
N PHE A 102 -7.18 11.44 -3.83
CA PHE A 102 -8.61 11.18 -3.77
C PHE A 102 -8.99 10.45 -2.49
N ILE A 103 -10.13 10.85 -1.92
CA ILE A 103 -10.64 10.28 -0.68
C ILE A 103 -11.02 8.81 -0.90
N GLY A 104 -10.34 7.91 -0.18
CA GLY A 104 -10.67 6.48 -0.16
C GLY A 104 -9.89 5.60 -1.14
N GLU A 105 -9.15 6.20 -2.08
CA GLU A 105 -8.42 5.49 -3.14
C GLU A 105 -7.44 4.43 -2.61
N GLN A 106 -6.86 4.66 -1.44
CA GLN A 106 -5.92 3.76 -0.79
C GLN A 106 -6.55 2.48 -0.23
N ILE A 107 -7.87 2.49 0.02
CA ILE A 107 -8.61 1.40 0.67
C ILE A 107 -8.66 0.15 -0.24
N PRO A 108 -9.14 0.21 -1.50
CA PRO A 108 -9.14 -0.97 -2.38
C PRO A 108 -7.72 -1.47 -2.67
N ILE A 109 -6.73 -0.57 -2.71
CA ILE A 109 -5.32 -0.95 -2.86
C ILE A 109 -4.86 -1.77 -1.66
N ALA A 110 -5.23 -1.36 -0.43
CA ALA A 110 -4.95 -2.13 0.77
C ALA A 110 -5.63 -3.52 0.75
N ILE A 111 -6.87 -3.60 0.25
CA ILE A 111 -7.58 -4.86 0.06
C ILE A 111 -6.82 -5.77 -0.92
N GLY A 112 -6.41 -5.24 -2.07
CA GLY A 112 -5.61 -5.99 -3.06
C GLY A 112 -4.29 -6.51 -2.51
N LEU A 113 -3.58 -5.71 -1.71
CA LEU A 113 -2.37 -6.15 -1.00
C LEU A 113 -2.68 -7.26 0.00
N GLY A 114 -3.79 -7.16 0.73
CA GLY A 114 -4.26 -8.22 1.63
C GLY A 114 -4.46 -9.55 0.91
N TYR A 115 -5.13 -9.54 -0.26
CA TYR A 115 -5.26 -10.73 -1.10
C TYR A 115 -3.91 -11.24 -1.59
N SER A 116 -3.04 -10.35 -2.06
CA SER A 116 -1.71 -10.71 -2.55
C SER A 116 -0.90 -11.48 -1.50
N ILE A 117 -0.96 -11.06 -0.23
CA ILE A 117 -0.30 -11.76 0.88
C ILE A 117 -0.85 -13.17 1.07
N LEU A 118 -2.17 -13.35 1.00
CA LEU A 118 -2.78 -14.67 1.14
C LEU A 118 -2.45 -15.58 -0.04
N TYR A 119 -2.51 -15.07 -1.28
CA TYR A 119 -2.17 -15.85 -2.46
C TYR A 119 -0.69 -16.26 -2.48
N LYS A 120 0.25 -15.36 -2.16
CA LYS A 120 1.67 -15.72 -2.07
C LYS A 120 1.91 -16.85 -1.08
N LYS A 121 1.20 -16.85 0.04
CA LYS A 121 1.27 -17.92 1.03
C LYS A 121 0.66 -19.22 0.52
N GLU A 122 -0.54 -19.17 -0.04
CA GLU A 122 -1.28 -20.36 -0.52
C GLU A 122 -0.49 -21.11 -1.61
N PHE A 123 0.09 -20.35 -2.55
CA PHE A 123 0.83 -20.92 -3.67
C PHE A 123 2.34 -21.05 -3.40
N ASN A 124 2.81 -20.72 -2.17
CA ASN A 124 4.22 -20.71 -1.77
C ASN A 124 5.14 -19.99 -2.77
N ILE A 125 4.63 -18.91 -3.37
CA ILE A 125 5.33 -18.17 -4.42
C ILE A 125 6.31 -17.21 -3.75
N THR A 126 7.61 -17.44 -3.93
CA THR A 126 8.63 -16.43 -3.59
C THR A 126 8.59 -15.27 -4.57
N ASP A 127 9.05 -14.08 -4.19
CA ASP A 127 9.08 -12.93 -5.10
C ASP A 127 9.90 -13.22 -6.38
N ASN A 128 10.98 -13.99 -6.27
CA ASN A 128 11.77 -14.42 -7.42
C ASN A 128 11.00 -15.43 -8.28
N GLN A 129 10.22 -16.34 -7.70
CA GLN A 129 9.34 -17.22 -8.47
C GLN A 129 8.18 -16.46 -9.10
N ALA A 130 7.63 -15.42 -8.47
CA ALA A 130 6.62 -14.55 -9.10
C ALA A 130 7.22 -13.84 -10.31
N ILE A 131 8.44 -13.30 -10.14
CA ILE A 131 9.21 -12.65 -11.21
C ILE A 131 9.62 -13.66 -12.29
N ASP A 132 10.00 -14.88 -11.94
CA ASP A 132 10.38 -15.94 -12.89
C ASP A 132 9.17 -16.53 -13.58
N ILE A 133 8.02 -16.66 -12.92
CA ILE A 133 6.75 -17.01 -13.55
C ILE A 133 6.40 -15.91 -14.54
N PHE A 134 6.44 -14.65 -14.12
CA PHE A 134 6.21 -13.50 -14.99
C PHE A 134 7.21 -13.46 -16.16
N ASN A 135 8.50 -13.67 -15.91
CA ASN A 135 9.57 -13.64 -16.90
C ASN A 135 9.58 -14.87 -17.80
N ASN A 136 9.16 -16.04 -17.33
CA ASN A 136 9.03 -17.25 -18.14
C ASN A 136 7.77 -17.19 -18.99
N LEU A 137 6.69 -16.61 -18.47
CA LEU A 137 5.52 -16.26 -19.26
C LEU A 137 5.88 -15.27 -20.36
N THR A 138 6.79 -14.32 -20.13
CA THR A 138 7.24 -13.37 -21.17
C THR A 138 8.30 -13.94 -22.12
N LYS A 139 9.28 -14.74 -21.65
CA LYS A 139 10.34 -15.34 -22.48
C LYS A 139 9.86 -16.46 -23.40
N LYS A 140 8.90 -17.30 -22.97
CA LYS A 140 8.30 -18.31 -23.87
C LYS A 140 7.64 -17.68 -25.10
N ASN A 141 7.22 -16.42 -25.01
CA ASN A 141 6.61 -15.69 -26.11
C ASN A 141 7.63 -15.12 -27.11
N VAL A 142 8.91 -14.99 -26.76
CA VAL A 142 9.95 -14.44 -27.66
C VAL A 142 10.58 -15.54 -28.52
N ASN A 143 10.73 -16.76 -27.99
CA ASN A 143 11.35 -17.86 -28.74
C ASN A 143 10.40 -18.54 -29.76
N ASN A 144 9.09 -18.31 -29.66
CA ASN A 144 8.12 -18.84 -30.61
C ASN A 144 7.86 -17.91 -31.81
N THR A 145 8.44 -16.70 -31.84
CA THR A 145 8.29 -15.76 -32.97
C THR A 145 9.37 -15.90 -34.05
N GLU A 146 10.42 -16.71 -33.86
CA GLU A 146 11.49 -16.89 -34.86
C GLU A 146 11.28 -18.09 -35.80
N SER A 147 10.22 -18.91 -35.61
CA SER A 147 9.95 -20.09 -36.45
C SER A 147 8.77 -19.98 -37.41
N GLU A 148 8.11 -18.82 -37.52
CA GLU A 148 6.91 -18.64 -38.38
C GLU A 148 7.02 -17.46 -39.36
N VAL A 149 8.20 -17.23 -39.95
CA VAL A 149 8.35 -16.33 -41.10
C VAL A 149 8.98 -17.09 -42.28
N GLU A 150 8.26 -18.10 -42.78
CA GLU A 150 8.40 -18.53 -44.16
C GLU A 150 7.05 -18.40 -44.87
N ASN A 151 7.08 -17.81 -46.07
CA ASN A 151 6.00 -17.67 -47.05
C ASN A 151 4.99 -16.53 -46.84
N VAL A 152 5.40 -15.31 -47.21
CA VAL A 152 4.59 -14.49 -48.13
C VAL A 152 5.54 -13.80 -49.14
N ASN A 153 5.59 -14.34 -50.36
CA ASN A 153 6.15 -13.66 -51.53
C ASN A 153 5.17 -12.59 -52.02
N GLY A 154 5.63 -11.34 -52.08
CA GLY A 154 4.94 -10.21 -52.71
C GLY A 154 5.92 -9.07 -52.90
N VAL A 155 6.50 -9.00 -54.10
CA VAL A 155 7.53 -8.04 -54.54
C VAL A 155 6.94 -6.64 -54.69
N GLU A 156 7.59 -5.60 -54.15
CA GLU A 156 8.07 -4.44 -54.92
C GLU A 156 9.02 -3.53 -54.11
N ASN A 157 10.09 -3.11 -54.80
CA ASN A 157 11.23 -2.32 -54.34
C ASN A 157 10.87 -0.91 -53.85
N VAL A 158 11.57 -0.40 -52.82
CA VAL A 158 12.24 0.92 -52.88
C VAL A 158 13.51 0.90 -52.01
N ASN A 159 14.63 1.31 -52.62
CA ASN A 159 15.97 1.46 -52.06
C ASN A 159 16.07 2.54 -50.96
N GLY A 160 17.00 2.36 -50.01
CA GLY A 160 17.70 3.51 -49.41
C GLY A 160 18.32 3.35 -48.01
N VAL A 161 19.64 3.18 -47.99
CA VAL A 161 20.62 3.87 -47.10
C VAL A 161 20.89 3.32 -45.68
N GLU A 162 22.06 2.65 -45.62
CA GLU A 162 23.18 2.75 -44.66
C GLU A 162 23.12 2.21 -43.21
N ASN A 163 24.00 1.22 -43.04
CA ASN A 163 24.69 0.77 -41.84
C ASN A 163 25.10 1.88 -40.85
N VAL A 164 24.88 1.63 -39.56
CA VAL A 164 25.87 1.93 -38.51
C VAL A 164 25.93 0.76 -37.53
N ASN A 165 27.06 0.04 -37.58
CA ASN A 165 27.46 -0.99 -36.62
C ASN A 165 27.90 -0.35 -35.29
N GLY A 166 27.59 -1.01 -34.17
CA GLY A 166 28.36 -0.81 -32.93
C GLY A 166 27.61 -1.15 -31.65
N VAL A 167 27.51 -2.42 -31.29
CA VAL A 167 27.51 -2.85 -29.88
C VAL A 167 28.28 -4.17 -29.76
N GLU A 168 29.44 -4.10 -29.11
CA GLU A 168 30.30 -5.24 -28.78
C GLU A 168 29.73 -6.07 -27.62
N ASN A 169 30.09 -7.36 -27.67
CA ASN A 169 29.83 -8.43 -26.71
C ASN A 169 30.31 -8.13 -25.29
N ILE A 170 29.49 -8.48 -24.29
CA ILE A 170 29.97 -9.10 -23.05
C ILE A 170 29.02 -10.25 -22.70
N SER A 171 29.49 -11.46 -22.97
CA SER A 171 28.98 -12.72 -22.44
C SER A 171 29.82 -13.12 -21.21
N GLU A 172 29.25 -14.03 -20.41
CA GLU A 172 29.81 -14.74 -19.24
C GLU A 172 29.32 -14.28 -17.85
N VAL A 173 28.33 -15.01 -17.31
CA VAL A 173 28.30 -15.36 -15.89
C VAL A 173 27.90 -16.82 -15.73
N HIS A 174 28.73 -17.54 -14.96
CA HIS A 174 28.74 -18.97 -14.68
C HIS A 174 27.41 -19.57 -14.20
N THR A 175 27.05 -20.70 -14.80
CA THR A 175 26.09 -21.67 -14.26
C THR A 175 26.78 -22.56 -13.24
N GLN A 176 26.50 -22.37 -11.95
CA GLN A 176 26.77 -23.37 -10.93
C GLN A 176 25.55 -24.29 -10.78
N ASN A 177 25.75 -25.56 -11.11
CA ASN A 177 24.82 -26.65 -10.87
C ASN A 177 24.58 -26.82 -9.36
N VAL A 178 23.37 -26.53 -8.89
CA VAL A 178 22.91 -26.94 -7.55
C VAL A 178 22.08 -28.21 -7.71
N THR A 179 22.66 -29.32 -7.28
CA THR A 179 22.01 -30.62 -7.17
C THR A 179 20.91 -30.59 -6.11
N SER A 180 19.74 -31.11 -6.48
CA SER A 180 18.57 -31.25 -5.63
C SER A 180 18.73 -32.43 -4.65
N ASN A 181 19.15 -32.15 -3.42
CA ASN A 181 19.04 -33.11 -2.33
C ASN A 181 17.67 -32.98 -1.65
N ASN A 182 16.73 -33.79 -2.12
CA ASN A 182 15.47 -34.05 -1.45
C ASN A 182 15.71 -35.10 -0.35
N SER A 183 15.82 -34.68 0.91
CA SER A 183 15.70 -35.60 2.05
C SER A 183 15.15 -34.90 3.30
N ASN A 184 14.05 -35.46 3.80
CA ASN A 184 13.55 -35.44 5.17
C ASN A 184 13.60 -34.12 5.97
N ARG A 185 12.42 -33.50 6.15
CA ARG A 185 12.07 -32.86 7.43
C ARG A 185 10.62 -33.14 7.84
N ASN A 186 10.47 -34.21 8.62
CA ASN A 186 9.48 -34.25 9.69
C ASN A 186 9.95 -33.28 10.78
N SER A 187 9.38 -32.09 10.83
CA SER A 187 9.40 -31.23 12.02
C SER A 187 8.11 -30.42 12.05
N LYS A 188 7.50 -30.34 13.23
CA LYS A 188 6.41 -29.40 13.57
C LYS A 188 6.90 -27.96 13.37
N GLU A 189 6.97 -27.47 12.13
CA GLU A 189 7.21 -26.06 11.85
C GLU A 189 5.86 -25.36 11.79
N GLY A 190 5.67 -24.36 12.65
CA GLY A 190 4.45 -23.55 12.65
C GLY A 190 4.26 -22.87 11.29
N VAL A 191 3.00 -22.66 10.90
CA VAL A 191 2.65 -21.94 9.67
C VAL A 191 3.40 -20.60 9.63
N PRO A 192 4.13 -20.27 8.55
CA PRO A 192 4.96 -19.07 8.50
C PRO A 192 4.13 -17.79 8.66
N ASP A 193 4.73 -16.83 9.38
CA ASP A 193 4.18 -15.50 9.65
C ASP A 193 3.92 -14.74 8.33
N VAL A 194 2.71 -14.21 8.15
CA VAL A 194 2.35 -13.41 6.95
C VAL A 194 2.72 -11.95 7.10
N ASP A 195 2.89 -11.23 5.99
CA ASP A 195 2.93 -9.77 6.02
C ASP A 195 1.58 -9.18 6.43
N VAL A 196 1.63 -7.92 6.87
CA VAL A 196 0.46 -7.15 7.30
C VAL A 196 0.37 -5.87 6.48
N VAL A 197 -0.85 -5.47 6.15
CA VAL A 197 -1.14 -4.18 5.54
C VAL A 197 -1.70 -3.24 6.60
N VAL A 198 -1.14 -2.04 6.71
CA VAL A 198 -1.73 -0.95 7.50
C VAL A 198 -2.31 0.09 6.55
N CYS A 199 -3.61 0.35 6.67
CA CYS A 199 -4.35 1.30 5.84
C CYS A 199 -4.79 2.48 6.69
N PHE A 200 -4.17 3.64 6.49
CA PHE A 200 -4.57 4.89 7.14
C PHE A 200 -5.68 5.59 6.37
N LEU A 201 -6.63 6.17 7.09
CA LEU A 201 -7.74 6.95 6.54
C LEU A 201 -8.22 8.01 7.55
N GLY A 202 -8.85 9.09 7.08
CA GLY A 202 -9.45 10.09 7.96
C GLY A 202 -10.86 9.71 8.40
N ASP A 203 -11.39 10.38 9.43
CA ASP A 203 -12.77 10.24 9.88
C ASP A 203 -13.78 10.48 8.75
N GLY A 204 -13.62 11.55 7.97
CA GLY A 204 -14.48 11.82 6.81
C GLY A 204 -14.44 10.71 5.75
N THR A 205 -13.30 10.05 5.55
CA THR A 205 -13.17 8.92 4.60
C THR A 205 -13.99 7.72 5.04
N SER A 206 -14.16 7.51 6.35
CA SER A 206 -14.93 6.38 6.89
C SER A 206 -16.44 6.46 6.63
N ASN A 207 -16.92 7.50 5.94
CA ASN A 207 -18.32 7.69 5.56
C ASN A 207 -18.62 7.29 4.11
N ILE A 208 -17.62 6.88 3.32
CA ILE A 208 -17.81 6.51 1.92
C ILE A 208 -18.21 5.03 1.77
N GLY A 209 -19.01 4.70 0.74
CA GLY A 209 -19.46 3.33 0.48
C GLY A 209 -18.32 2.32 0.32
N GLN A 210 -17.26 2.71 -0.39
CA GLN A 210 -16.06 1.89 -0.61
C GLN A 210 -15.40 1.41 0.69
N PHE A 211 -15.49 2.18 1.78
CA PHE A 211 -14.98 1.76 3.08
C PHE A 211 -15.77 0.56 3.61
N PHE A 212 -17.11 0.62 3.58
CA PHE A 212 -17.98 -0.47 4.02
C PHE A 212 -17.83 -1.73 3.16
N GLU A 213 -17.76 -1.58 1.84
CA GLU A 213 -17.48 -2.69 0.91
C GLU A 213 -16.14 -3.35 1.24
N SER A 214 -15.12 -2.55 1.55
CA SER A 214 -13.79 -3.04 1.90
C SER A 214 -13.75 -3.74 3.26
N LEU A 215 -14.50 -3.25 4.26
CA LEU A 215 -14.66 -3.96 5.54
C LEU A 215 -15.30 -5.34 5.33
N ASN A 216 -16.35 -5.41 4.50
CA ASN A 216 -17.00 -6.68 4.16
C ASN A 216 -16.02 -7.68 3.53
N LEU A 217 -15.25 -7.24 2.53
CA LEU A 217 -14.24 -8.08 1.88
C LEU A 217 -13.13 -8.49 2.86
N ALA A 218 -12.60 -7.54 3.63
CA ALA A 218 -11.55 -7.82 4.60
C ALA A 218 -11.97 -8.88 5.62
N SER A 219 -13.21 -8.78 6.12
CA SER A 219 -13.78 -9.76 7.06
C SER A 219 -14.01 -11.12 6.40
N THR A 220 -14.71 -11.13 5.26
CA THR A 220 -15.07 -12.36 4.52
C THR A 220 -13.86 -13.22 4.20
N TYR A 221 -12.77 -12.59 3.75
CA TYR A 221 -11.54 -13.28 3.36
C TYR A 221 -10.48 -13.30 4.47
N ASN A 222 -10.82 -12.81 5.67
CA ASN A 222 -9.94 -12.78 6.82
C ASN A 222 -8.59 -12.09 6.50
N LEU A 223 -8.61 -10.97 5.76
CA LEU A 223 -7.41 -10.34 5.22
C LEU A 223 -6.48 -9.82 6.34
N PRO A 224 -5.14 -9.87 6.17
CA PRO A 224 -4.19 -9.42 7.18
C PRO A 224 -4.04 -7.89 7.18
N ILE A 225 -5.11 -7.16 7.50
CA ILE A 225 -5.20 -5.70 7.37
C ILE A 225 -5.52 -5.06 8.71
N VAL A 226 -4.85 -3.95 9.02
CA VAL A 226 -5.22 -3.03 10.10
C VAL A 226 -5.67 -1.72 9.47
N PHE A 227 -6.94 -1.37 9.64
CA PHE A 227 -7.48 -0.06 9.27
C PHE A 227 -7.28 0.92 10.42
N ILE A 228 -6.71 2.08 10.14
CA ILE A 228 -6.46 3.14 11.12
C ILE A 228 -7.25 4.39 10.72
N ILE A 229 -8.34 4.66 11.44
CA ILE A 229 -9.10 5.90 11.28
C ILE A 229 -8.47 6.96 12.18
N GLU A 230 -7.89 7.97 11.55
CA GLU A 230 -7.31 9.14 12.20
C GLU A 230 -8.41 10.18 12.36
N ASN A 231 -9.12 10.09 13.48
CA ASN A 231 -10.26 10.96 13.74
C ASN A 231 -9.76 12.25 14.38
N ASN A 232 -9.60 13.28 13.56
CA ASN A 232 -9.30 14.64 14.01
C ASN A 232 -10.53 15.54 14.09
N ASN A 233 -11.73 14.94 14.08
CA ASN A 233 -13.07 15.54 14.11
C ASN A 233 -13.46 16.38 12.88
N TRP A 234 -12.57 16.57 11.89
CA TRP A 234 -12.75 17.57 10.83
C TRP A 234 -12.35 17.08 9.43
N ALA A 235 -13.36 16.89 8.58
CA ALA A 235 -13.21 16.69 7.15
C ALA A 235 -13.37 18.04 6.39
N ILE A 236 -12.26 18.76 6.23
CA ILE A 236 -12.24 20.15 5.72
C ILE A 236 -13.06 21.05 6.65
N GLY A 237 -14.32 21.34 6.29
CA GLY A 237 -15.28 22.13 7.07
C GLY A 237 -16.48 21.33 7.57
N MET A 238 -16.48 20.02 7.38
CA MET A 238 -17.48 19.12 7.95
C MET A 238 -16.98 18.57 9.28
N GLU A 239 -17.61 18.98 10.36
CA GLU A 239 -17.39 18.42 11.70
C GLU A 239 -17.98 17.01 11.79
N GLY A 240 -17.34 16.11 12.54
CA GLY A 240 -17.76 14.71 12.70
C GLY A 240 -19.25 14.55 13.06
N SER A 241 -19.76 15.37 13.98
CA SER A 241 -21.17 15.39 14.44
C SER A 241 -22.18 15.70 13.33
N ARG A 242 -21.74 16.38 12.26
CA ARG A 242 -22.57 16.73 11.09
C ARG A 242 -22.49 15.69 9.98
N SER A 243 -21.56 14.74 10.09
CA SER A 243 -21.30 13.73 9.06
C SER A 243 -21.95 12.36 9.34
N SER A 244 -22.32 12.08 10.58
CA SER A 244 -22.87 10.80 11.00
C SER A 244 -23.76 10.96 12.24
N SER A 245 -24.80 10.14 12.34
CA SER A 245 -25.75 10.15 13.47
C SER A 245 -25.37 9.13 14.55
N ASN A 246 -25.68 9.45 15.81
CA ASN A 246 -25.65 8.53 16.96
C ASN A 246 -24.38 7.66 17.00
N ASP A 247 -24.56 6.33 17.01
CA ASP A 247 -23.49 5.34 17.12
C ASP A 247 -22.51 5.36 15.94
N LEU A 248 -22.89 5.89 14.77
CA LEU A 248 -22.02 5.98 13.61
C LEU A 248 -21.00 7.12 13.71
N MET A 249 -21.21 8.08 14.63
CA MET A 249 -20.20 9.10 14.96
C MET A 249 -18.95 8.48 15.61
N ASN A 250 -19.12 7.32 16.26
CA ASN A 250 -18.03 6.48 16.72
C ASN A 250 -17.56 5.61 15.56
N ASN A 251 -16.52 6.04 14.83
CA ASN A 251 -16.14 5.37 13.59
C ASN A 251 -15.65 3.93 13.82
N TYR A 252 -15.13 3.60 15.01
CA TYR A 252 -14.79 2.21 15.37
C TYR A 252 -16.01 1.27 15.36
N ASN A 253 -17.23 1.75 15.61
CA ASN A 253 -18.44 0.92 15.59
C ASN A 253 -18.74 0.39 14.18
N LYS A 254 -18.30 1.08 13.13
CA LYS A 254 -18.57 0.70 11.74
C LYS A 254 -17.98 -0.67 11.37
N GLY A 255 -16.88 -1.07 12.02
CA GLY A 255 -16.30 -2.41 11.83
C GLY A 255 -17.09 -3.52 12.53
N MET A 256 -17.84 -3.22 13.60
CA MET A 256 -18.58 -4.23 14.36
C MET A 256 -19.66 -4.90 13.50
N SER A 257 -20.30 -4.16 12.61
CA SER A 257 -21.30 -4.68 11.66
C SER A 257 -20.75 -5.77 10.73
N PHE A 258 -19.44 -5.85 10.57
CA PHE A 258 -18.75 -6.85 9.74
C PHE A 258 -17.99 -7.88 10.58
N ASN A 259 -18.22 -7.94 11.90
CA ASN A 259 -17.50 -8.80 12.83
C ASN A 259 -15.97 -8.58 12.81
N ILE A 260 -15.55 -7.31 12.67
CA ILE A 260 -14.16 -6.89 12.72
C ILE A 260 -13.82 -6.48 14.15
N ASP A 261 -12.63 -6.88 14.62
CA ASP A 261 -12.08 -6.47 15.91
C ASP A 261 -11.87 -4.94 15.92
N THR A 262 -12.58 -4.19 16.76
CA THR A 262 -12.53 -2.72 16.75
C THR A 262 -12.06 -2.09 18.06
N TYR A 263 -11.35 -0.95 17.96
CA TYR A 263 -10.76 -0.25 19.10
C TYR A 263 -10.91 1.26 18.94
N LYS A 264 -11.29 1.94 20.02
CA LYS A 264 -11.20 3.40 20.14
C LYS A 264 -10.04 3.74 21.08
N VAL A 265 -9.12 4.59 20.65
CA VAL A 265 -7.92 4.94 21.42
C VAL A 265 -7.70 6.45 21.46
N ASP A 266 -6.97 6.90 22.49
CA ASP A 266 -6.36 8.23 22.47
C ASP A 266 -5.22 8.25 21.44
N GLY A 267 -5.45 8.94 20.33
CA GLY A 267 -4.51 9.09 19.22
C GLY A 267 -3.24 9.87 19.59
N ASN A 268 -3.23 10.56 20.72
CA ASN A 268 -2.06 11.31 21.20
C ASN A 268 -1.22 10.55 22.23
N ASP A 269 -1.66 9.35 22.65
CA ASP A 269 -0.90 8.44 23.54
C ASP A 269 -0.16 7.38 22.73
N VAL A 270 1.04 7.74 22.29
CA VAL A 270 1.91 6.85 21.50
C VAL A 270 2.24 5.53 22.20
N LEU A 271 2.29 5.48 23.53
CA LEU A 271 2.67 4.26 24.25
C LEU A 271 1.54 3.23 24.20
N ASN A 272 0.29 3.67 24.39
CA ASN A 272 -0.87 2.79 24.32
C ASN A 272 -1.15 2.37 22.87
N ILE A 273 -1.03 3.28 21.90
CA ILE A 273 -1.10 2.96 20.46
C ILE A 273 -0.05 1.90 20.10
N TYR A 274 1.21 2.10 20.52
CA TYR A 274 2.29 1.15 20.25
C TYR A 274 2.00 -0.24 20.84
N LYS A 275 1.52 -0.31 22.09
CA LYS A 275 1.18 -1.59 22.74
C LYS A 275 0.05 -2.33 22.03
N LEU A 276 -1.03 -1.62 21.69
CA LEU A 276 -2.17 -2.20 20.99
C LEU A 276 -1.76 -2.71 19.61
N ALA A 277 -1.07 -1.88 18.83
CA ALA A 277 -0.57 -2.23 17.50
C ALA A 277 0.35 -3.45 17.55
N LYS A 278 1.32 -3.46 18.48
CA LYS A 278 2.24 -4.59 18.67
C LYS A 278 1.49 -5.91 18.89
N LYS A 279 0.47 -5.89 19.74
CA LYS A 279 -0.37 -7.06 20.02
C LYS A 279 -1.12 -7.51 18.77
N LYS A 280 -1.89 -6.60 18.17
CA LYS A 280 -2.81 -6.93 17.07
C LYS A 280 -2.08 -7.30 15.78
N ILE A 281 -1.01 -6.58 15.43
CA ILE A 281 -0.16 -6.93 14.28
C ILE A 281 0.46 -8.32 14.48
N LYS A 282 0.92 -8.66 15.69
CA LYS A 282 1.45 -10.00 15.99
C LYS A 282 0.39 -11.10 15.83
N GLU A 283 -0.83 -10.86 16.30
CA GLU A 283 -1.95 -11.80 16.15
C GLU A 283 -2.34 -11.99 14.68
N ILE A 284 -2.47 -10.91 13.91
CA ILE A 284 -2.76 -10.94 12.47
C ILE A 284 -1.67 -11.68 11.70
N ARG A 285 -0.41 -11.35 11.97
CA ARG A 285 0.77 -11.97 11.36
C ARG A 285 0.80 -13.49 11.56
N LYS A 286 0.38 -13.94 12.74
CA LYS A 286 0.23 -15.36 13.09
C LYS A 286 -1.08 -15.99 12.62
N ARG A 287 -1.93 -15.22 11.93
CA ARG A 287 -3.28 -15.63 11.49
C ARG A 287 -4.18 -16.07 12.65
N GLN A 288 -3.95 -15.51 13.84
CA GLN A 288 -4.74 -15.72 15.05
C GLN A 288 -5.84 -14.66 15.20
N SER A 289 -5.81 -13.61 14.37
CA SER A 289 -6.80 -12.55 14.28
C SER A 289 -7.05 -12.25 12.81
N GLY A 290 -8.28 -11.85 12.50
CA GLY A 290 -8.63 -11.25 11.22
C GLY A 290 -8.35 -9.76 11.17
N PRO A 291 -8.99 -9.02 10.25
CA PRO A 291 -8.78 -7.58 10.15
C PRO A 291 -9.12 -6.88 11.46
N VAL A 292 -8.45 -5.75 11.69
CA VAL A 292 -8.65 -4.90 12.88
C VAL A 292 -8.95 -3.48 12.43
N LEU A 293 -9.87 -2.81 13.12
CA LEU A 293 -10.17 -1.39 12.94
C LEU A 293 -9.81 -0.61 14.20
N ILE A 294 -8.96 0.40 14.07
CA ILE A 294 -8.57 1.29 15.17
C ILE A 294 -9.01 2.70 14.83
N GLU A 295 -9.90 3.29 15.63
CA GLU A 295 -10.18 4.71 15.62
C GLU A 295 -9.29 5.41 16.65
N ALA A 296 -8.37 6.24 16.15
CA ALA A 296 -7.47 7.04 16.97
C ALA A 296 -7.97 8.49 17.03
N ILE A 297 -8.45 8.90 18.20
CA ILE A 297 -8.98 10.24 18.44
C ILE A 297 -7.82 11.22 18.62
N THR A 298 -7.70 12.21 17.75
CA THR A 298 -6.57 13.14 17.71
C THR A 298 -7.02 14.53 17.26
N TYR A 299 -6.07 15.39 16.91
CA TYR A 299 -6.36 16.72 16.39
C TYR A 299 -5.28 17.21 15.43
N ARG A 300 -5.72 17.76 14.30
CA ARG A 300 -4.84 18.42 13.33
C ARG A 300 -4.61 19.85 13.79
N THR A 301 -3.37 20.20 14.15
CA THR A 301 -3.08 21.52 14.75
C THR A 301 -3.06 22.68 13.76
N ARG A 302 -3.04 22.40 12.45
CA ARG A 302 -3.14 23.38 11.37
C ARG A 302 -4.45 23.21 10.60
N GLY A 303 -4.76 24.15 9.69
CA GLY A 303 -5.86 24.02 8.73
C GLY A 303 -5.79 22.73 7.90
N HIS A 304 -6.83 22.44 7.13
CA HIS A 304 -6.93 21.23 6.31
C HIS A 304 -5.72 21.05 5.41
N SER A 305 -5.41 22.12 4.68
CA SER A 305 -4.21 22.31 3.88
C SER A 305 -3.57 23.66 4.24
N LEU A 306 -2.40 23.96 3.69
CA LEU A 306 -1.79 25.28 3.87
C LEU A 306 -2.54 26.43 3.16
N ALA A 307 -3.53 26.11 2.32
CA ALA A 307 -4.43 27.07 1.68
C ALA A 307 -5.74 27.28 2.46
N ASP A 308 -6.03 26.47 3.48
CA ASP A 308 -7.22 26.59 4.31
C ASP A 308 -7.01 27.63 5.42
N PRO A 309 -7.82 28.70 5.49
CA PRO A 309 -7.70 29.75 6.51
C PRO A 309 -8.10 29.27 7.92
N ASP A 310 -8.71 28.10 8.05
CA ASP A 310 -9.00 27.45 9.34
C ASP A 310 -9.98 28.22 10.25
N GLU A 311 -10.99 28.85 9.64
CA GLU A 311 -11.93 29.76 10.30
C GLU A 311 -13.08 29.04 11.03
N LEU A 312 -13.36 27.79 10.68
CA LEU A 312 -14.52 27.05 11.20
C LEU A 312 -14.32 26.47 12.61
N ARG A 313 -13.07 26.40 13.06
CA ARG A 313 -12.71 25.81 14.36
C ARG A 313 -12.48 26.91 15.38
N ILE A 314 -13.16 26.82 16.52
CA ILE A 314 -13.08 27.84 17.57
C ILE A 314 -11.74 27.78 18.30
N SER A 315 -11.33 28.92 18.88
CA SER A 315 -10.02 29.07 19.52
C SER A 315 -9.88 28.19 20.77
N GLU A 316 -10.97 28.02 21.52
CA GLU A 316 -11.05 27.21 22.74
C GLU A 316 -10.78 25.73 22.44
N GLU A 317 -11.37 25.21 21.36
CA GLU A 317 -11.12 23.85 20.87
C GLU A 317 -9.63 23.68 20.54
N LYS A 318 -9.06 24.58 19.73
CA LYS A 318 -7.64 24.54 19.35
C LYS A 318 -6.72 24.61 20.57
N ALA A 319 -7.03 25.46 21.55
CA ALA A 319 -6.24 25.61 22.78
C ALA A 319 -6.29 24.34 23.64
N SER A 320 -7.47 23.71 23.77
CA SER A 320 -7.63 22.47 24.53
C SER A 320 -6.76 21.35 23.95
N TRP A 321 -6.73 21.17 22.63
CA TRP A 321 -5.93 20.16 21.95
C TRP A 321 -4.44 20.47 21.94
N LYS A 322 -4.04 21.74 21.94
CA LYS A 322 -2.64 22.14 22.08
C LYS A 322 -2.01 21.66 23.38
N SER A 323 -2.79 21.61 24.47
CA SER A 323 -2.34 21.06 25.76
C SER A 323 -2.09 19.54 25.70
N ARG A 324 -2.66 18.85 24.70
CA ARG A 324 -2.55 17.41 24.47
C ARG A 324 -1.56 17.06 23.35
N ASP A 325 -0.56 17.89 23.10
CA ASP A 325 0.45 17.60 22.06
C ASP A 325 1.16 16.26 22.34
N PRO A 326 1.10 15.29 21.42
CA PRO A 326 1.64 13.96 21.65
C PRO A 326 3.16 13.93 21.93
N ILE A 327 3.91 14.89 21.37
CA ILE A 327 5.36 15.00 21.62
C ILE A 327 5.63 15.47 23.05
N THR A 328 4.86 16.47 23.50
CA THR A 328 4.94 16.99 24.87
C THR A 328 4.54 15.91 25.87
N ILE A 329 3.45 15.18 25.62
CA ILE A 329 3.00 14.07 26.47
C ILE A 329 4.11 13.03 26.64
N LEU A 330 4.69 12.54 25.54
CA LEU A 330 5.75 11.53 25.62
C LEU A 330 7.00 12.07 26.33
N SER A 331 7.44 13.28 26.02
CA SER A 331 8.63 13.86 26.66
C SER A 331 8.44 14.04 28.18
N ASN A 332 7.27 14.50 28.62
CA ASN A 332 6.95 14.63 30.04
C ASN A 332 6.91 13.26 30.74
N TYR A 333 6.35 12.24 30.09
CA TYR A 333 6.41 10.87 30.59
C TYR A 333 7.86 10.39 30.75
N MET A 334 8.71 10.58 29.73
CA MET A 334 10.12 10.17 29.77
C MET A 334 10.90 10.84 30.90
N LYS A 335 10.65 12.14 31.15
CA LYS A 335 11.23 12.87 32.28
C LYS A 335 10.74 12.35 33.62
N LYS A 336 9.41 12.22 33.78
CA LYS A 336 8.80 11.73 35.03
C LYS A 336 9.28 10.33 35.40
N GLN A 337 9.51 9.47 34.41
CA GLN A 337 9.99 8.10 34.59
C GLN A 337 11.53 7.98 34.62
N ASN A 338 12.27 9.10 34.53
CA ASN A 338 13.74 9.12 34.47
C ASN A 338 14.33 8.20 33.38
N ILE A 339 13.65 8.07 32.23
CA ILE A 339 14.09 7.20 31.12
C ILE A 339 15.31 7.80 30.41
N VAL A 340 15.39 9.13 30.35
CA VAL A 340 16.48 9.87 29.72
C VAL A 340 16.88 11.08 30.57
N GLN A 341 18.12 11.52 30.41
CA GLN A 341 18.62 12.80 30.94
C GLN A 341 18.15 13.98 30.09
N ASP A 342 18.11 15.19 30.65
CA ASP A 342 17.67 16.38 29.89
C ASP A 342 18.52 16.64 28.63
N SER A 343 19.82 16.32 28.66
CA SER A 343 20.74 16.42 27.52
C SER A 343 20.32 15.59 26.30
N TYR A 344 19.50 14.54 26.50
CA TYR A 344 18.95 13.76 25.40
C TYR A 344 18.08 14.61 24.48
N PHE A 345 17.20 15.45 25.03
CA PHE A 345 16.28 16.26 24.24
C PHE A 345 17.02 17.31 23.40
N ASP A 346 18.05 17.92 23.98
CA ASP A 346 18.92 18.87 23.27
C ASP A 346 19.68 18.20 22.13
N ASN A 347 20.22 17.00 22.36
CA ASN A 347 20.92 16.23 21.34
C ASN A 347 19.99 15.81 20.20
N VAL A 348 18.78 15.34 20.52
CA VAL A 348 17.74 15.02 19.53
C VAL A 348 17.40 16.25 18.69
N LYS A 349 17.25 17.42 19.32
CA LYS A 349 16.96 18.68 18.63
C LYS A 349 18.09 19.09 17.69
N LYS A 350 19.34 19.07 18.14
CA LYS A 350 20.51 19.37 17.31
C LYS A 350 20.62 18.42 16.11
N ASN A 351 20.43 17.12 16.34
CA ASN A 351 20.51 16.12 15.28
C ASN A 351 19.41 16.31 14.22
N ILE A 352 18.17 16.57 14.64
CA ILE A 352 17.06 16.77 13.70
C ILE A 352 17.21 18.08 12.94
N GLN A 353 17.70 19.15 13.57
CA GLN A 353 18.02 20.39 12.86
C GLN A 353 19.08 20.16 11.77
N LYS A 354 20.10 19.34 12.05
CA LYS A 354 21.10 18.95 11.04
C LYS A 354 20.47 18.19 9.89
N ILE A 355 19.67 17.14 10.16
CA ILE A 355 18.98 16.34 9.14
C ILE A 355 18.10 17.21 8.24
N ILE A 356 17.32 18.12 8.83
CA ILE A 356 16.42 19.01 8.08
C ILE A 356 17.20 19.98 7.19
N LYS A 357 18.28 20.55 7.71
CA LYS A 357 19.14 21.47 6.95
C LYS A 357 19.81 20.75 5.78
N GLU A 358 20.33 19.55 6.01
CA GLU A 358 20.94 18.72 4.97
C GLU A 358 19.90 18.31 3.91
N ALA A 359 18.67 18.02 4.31
CA ALA A 359 17.58 17.75 3.38
C ALA A 359 17.24 18.96 2.52
N GLU A 360 17.10 20.16 3.11
CA GLU A 360 16.83 21.40 2.37
C GLU A 360 17.95 21.70 1.36
N GLN A 361 19.22 21.58 1.77
CA GLN A 361 20.37 21.75 0.88
C GLN A 361 20.36 20.75 -0.29
N ASN A 362 20.14 19.46 0.02
CA ASN A 362 20.06 18.42 -1.00
C ASN A 362 18.92 18.66 -2.00
N ALA A 363 17.76 19.11 -1.53
CA ALA A 363 16.62 19.43 -2.38
C ALA A 363 16.91 20.65 -3.27
N ASP A 364 17.57 21.68 -2.76
CA ASP A 364 18.01 22.84 -3.55
C ASP A 364 19.00 22.43 -4.66
N GLU A 365 19.99 21.59 -4.34
CA GLU A 365 20.96 21.08 -5.32
C GLU A 365 20.30 20.24 -6.42
N ASN A 366 19.39 19.34 -6.06
CA ASN A 366 18.67 18.50 -7.02
C ASN A 366 17.65 19.30 -7.84
N PHE A 367 17.14 20.41 -7.31
CA PHE A 367 16.28 21.32 -8.06
C PHE A 367 17.04 21.91 -9.25
N GLU A 368 18.27 22.41 -9.04
CA GLU A 368 19.11 22.91 -10.13
C GLU A 368 19.38 21.83 -11.19
N LYS A 369 19.67 20.60 -10.77
CA LYS A 369 19.86 19.45 -11.68
C LYS A 369 18.60 19.11 -12.47
N SER A 370 17.42 19.32 -11.89
CA SER A 370 16.14 18.95 -12.49
C SER A 370 15.58 19.99 -13.46
N LYS A 371 16.06 21.25 -13.44
CA LYS A 371 15.55 22.36 -14.27
C LYS A 371 15.62 22.09 -15.78
N ASN A 372 16.66 21.40 -16.24
CA ASN A 372 16.94 21.24 -17.67
C ASN A 372 16.47 19.90 -18.23
N LEU A 373 15.62 19.18 -17.51
CA LEU A 373 15.10 17.90 -17.97
C LEU A 373 14.07 18.10 -19.07
N ASN A 374 14.25 17.38 -20.18
CA ASN A 374 13.21 17.27 -21.20
C ASN A 374 12.13 16.29 -20.72
N ILE A 375 11.18 16.83 -19.98
CA ILE A 375 10.05 16.08 -19.41
C ILE A 375 9.26 15.33 -20.50
N ALA A 376 9.06 15.94 -21.67
CA ALA A 376 8.34 15.29 -22.78
C ALA A 376 9.07 14.03 -23.29
N SER A 377 10.38 14.07 -23.41
CA SER A 377 11.19 12.90 -23.76
C SER A 377 11.17 11.81 -22.70
N LEU A 378 11.17 12.19 -21.42
CA LEU A 378 11.05 11.25 -20.30
C LEU A 378 9.68 10.56 -20.29
N TYR A 379 8.60 11.29 -20.59
CA TYR A 379 7.28 10.69 -20.70
C TYR A 379 7.25 9.68 -21.85
N LYS A 380 7.78 9.98 -23.04
CA LYS A 380 7.79 9.01 -24.16
C LYS A 380 8.37 7.62 -23.80
N GLN A 381 9.22 7.52 -22.79
CA GLN A 381 9.83 6.27 -22.35
C GLN A 381 9.06 5.55 -21.22
N GLU A 382 8.15 6.23 -20.49
CA GLU A 382 7.64 5.74 -19.18
C GLU A 382 6.11 5.83 -18.97
N ILE A 383 5.29 6.18 -19.96
CA ILE A 383 3.84 6.46 -19.69
C ILE A 383 3.03 5.20 -19.39
N PHE A 384 3.43 4.06 -19.92
CA PHE A 384 2.73 2.79 -19.69
C PHE A 384 3.71 1.80 -19.10
N ALA A 385 3.29 1.08 -18.04
CA ALA A 385 3.83 -0.26 -17.85
C ALA A 385 3.70 -0.94 -19.22
N LYS A 386 4.78 -1.50 -19.77
CA LYS A 386 4.71 -2.19 -21.07
C LYS A 386 3.48 -3.07 -21.04
N SER A 387 2.49 -2.75 -21.87
CA SER A 387 1.30 -3.57 -21.98
C SER A 387 1.80 -4.85 -22.63
N GLU A 388 2.11 -5.83 -21.80
CA GLU A 388 2.41 -7.15 -22.30
C GLU A 388 1.08 -7.68 -22.82
N ASN A 389 0.97 -7.85 -24.13
CA ASN A 389 -0.07 -8.69 -24.69
C ASN A 389 0.03 -10.01 -23.95
N THR A 390 -0.98 -10.32 -23.14
CA THR A 390 -1.04 -11.62 -22.49
C THR A 390 -1.27 -12.62 -23.60
N SER A 391 -0.20 -13.29 -24.02
CA SER A 391 -0.32 -14.33 -25.03
C SER A 391 -1.36 -15.34 -24.58
N TYR A 392 -2.17 -15.79 -25.54
CA TYR A 392 -3.14 -16.86 -25.34
C TYR A 392 -2.49 -17.99 -24.53
N GLN A 393 -2.98 -18.19 -23.30
CA GLN A 393 -2.48 -19.26 -22.44
C GLN A 393 -2.78 -20.57 -23.18
N ILE A 394 -1.76 -21.37 -23.50
CA ILE A 394 -1.96 -22.66 -24.19
C ILE A 394 -2.93 -23.55 -23.39
N GLU A 395 -2.91 -23.40 -22.07
CA GLU A 395 -3.80 -24.04 -21.12
C GLU A 395 -5.26 -23.58 -21.24
N TYR A 396 -5.53 -22.41 -21.85
CA TYR A 396 -6.88 -21.96 -22.15
C TYR A 396 -7.62 -22.91 -23.09
N LYS A 397 -6.92 -23.68 -23.95
CA LYS A 397 -7.55 -24.77 -24.72
C LYS A 397 -8.24 -25.80 -23.81
N ASN A 398 -7.75 -26.01 -22.60
CA ASN A 398 -8.38 -26.90 -21.62
C ASN A 398 -9.70 -26.34 -21.08
N TYR A 399 -9.90 -25.03 -21.22
CA TYR A 399 -11.08 -24.30 -20.76
C TYR A 399 -11.97 -23.80 -21.91
N GLN A 400 -11.54 -23.93 -23.17
CA GLN A 400 -12.28 -23.46 -24.34
C GLN A 400 -13.69 -24.07 -24.47
N ARG A 401 -13.90 -25.26 -23.90
CA ARG A 401 -15.23 -25.89 -23.82
C ARG A 401 -16.24 -25.09 -22.98
N TYR A 402 -15.76 -24.24 -22.06
CA TYR A 402 -16.62 -23.39 -21.23
C TYR A 402 -17.03 -22.10 -21.96
N ASP A 403 -16.33 -21.70 -23.03
CA ASP A 403 -16.66 -20.50 -23.82
C ASP A 403 -18.00 -20.61 -24.55
N GLN A 404 -18.49 -21.84 -24.73
CA GLN A 404 -19.76 -22.14 -25.39
C GLN A 404 -20.96 -22.06 -24.44
N LEU A 405 -20.72 -21.86 -23.14
CA LEU A 405 -21.76 -21.77 -22.12
C LEU A 405 -22.21 -20.32 -21.95
N SER A 406 -23.51 -20.10 -21.87
CA SER A 406 -24.06 -18.83 -21.39
C SER A 406 -23.75 -18.61 -19.91
N ASN A 407 -23.87 -17.37 -19.44
CA ASN A 407 -23.65 -17.02 -18.03
C ASN A 407 -24.58 -17.81 -17.08
N ASP A 408 -25.82 -18.08 -17.51
CA ASP A 408 -26.78 -18.87 -16.72
C ASP A 408 -26.36 -20.34 -16.64
N GLU A 409 -25.88 -20.93 -17.75
CA GLU A 409 -25.36 -22.30 -17.79
C GLU A 409 -24.07 -22.47 -16.95
N LEU A 410 -23.18 -21.46 -16.98
CA LEU A 410 -21.98 -21.42 -16.14
C LEU A 410 -22.34 -21.35 -14.64
N LYS A 411 -23.36 -20.57 -14.29
CA LYS A 411 -23.86 -20.47 -12.92
C LYS A 411 -24.45 -21.81 -12.44
N GLU A 412 -25.28 -22.46 -13.26
CA GLU A 412 -25.84 -23.77 -12.94
C GLU A 412 -24.75 -24.85 -12.76
N TYR A 413 -23.72 -24.83 -13.61
CA TYR A 413 -22.55 -25.71 -13.47
C TYR A 413 -21.80 -25.48 -12.16
N TYR A 414 -21.56 -24.22 -11.79
CA TYR A 414 -20.88 -23.86 -10.54
C TYR A 414 -21.69 -24.27 -9.30
N GLU A 415 -23.01 -24.08 -9.31
CA GLU A 415 -23.89 -24.52 -8.22
C GLU A 415 -23.91 -26.04 -8.05
N ALA A 416 -23.92 -26.79 -9.15
CA ALA A 416 -23.82 -28.24 -9.12
C ALA A 416 -22.46 -28.72 -8.60
N TYR A 417 -21.37 -28.08 -9.02
CA TYR A 417 -20.01 -28.36 -8.53
C TYR A 417 -19.90 -28.16 -7.01
N ASN A 418 -20.46 -27.07 -6.47
CA ASN A 418 -20.48 -26.82 -5.03
C ASN A 418 -21.32 -27.84 -4.25
N LYS A 419 -22.48 -28.25 -4.78
CA LYS A 419 -23.31 -29.32 -4.19
C LYS A 419 -22.55 -30.64 -4.15
N GLU A 420 -21.73 -30.91 -5.16
CA GLU A 420 -20.93 -32.13 -5.24
C GLU A 420 -19.74 -32.11 -4.26
N ILE A 421 -19.05 -30.98 -4.09
CA ILE A 421 -18.07 -30.79 -3.01
C ILE A 421 -18.72 -31.06 -1.64
N GLN A 422 -19.94 -30.54 -1.43
CA GLN A 422 -20.66 -30.73 -0.18
C GLN A 422 -21.10 -32.18 0.04
N ARG A 423 -21.59 -32.87 -1.01
CA ARG A 423 -21.89 -34.31 -0.96
C ARG A 423 -20.66 -35.12 -0.56
N LYS A 424 -19.49 -34.82 -1.16
CA LYS A 424 -18.22 -35.49 -0.85
C LYS A 424 -17.84 -35.31 0.62
N LYS A 425 -18.03 -34.11 1.20
CA LYS A 425 -17.83 -33.87 2.64
C LYS A 425 -18.78 -34.68 3.54
N GLU A 426 -19.96 -35.00 3.04
CA GLU A 426 -21.03 -35.71 3.78
C GLU A 426 -21.05 -37.23 3.52
N ASN A 427 -20.11 -37.78 2.75
CA ASN A 427 -20.02 -39.22 2.41
C ASN A 427 -21.32 -39.82 1.81
N LYS A 428 -22.15 -39.01 1.14
CA LYS A 428 -23.42 -39.46 0.52
C LYS A 428 -23.15 -40.14 -0.83
N LYS A 429 -24.03 -41.03 -1.32
CA LYS A 429 -23.88 -41.68 -2.65
C LYS A 429 -24.06 -40.69 -3.82
N VAL A 430 -23.41 -40.98 -4.95
CA VAL A 430 -23.43 -40.15 -6.19
C VAL A 430 -24.86 -40.01 -6.73
N ASN A 431 -25.23 -38.81 -7.15
CA ASN A 431 -26.43 -38.55 -7.93
C ASN A 431 -25.99 -38.11 -9.34
N ILE A 432 -26.14 -39.00 -10.33
CA ILE A 432 -25.71 -38.75 -11.71
C ILE A 432 -26.68 -37.74 -12.32
N ASN A 433 -26.17 -36.54 -12.64
CA ASN A 433 -26.97 -35.51 -13.29
C ASN A 433 -26.82 -35.67 -14.82
N GLU A 434 -27.87 -36.17 -15.49
CA GLU A 434 -27.94 -36.38 -16.96
C GLU A 434 -27.67 -35.12 -17.79
N PHE A 435 -27.72 -33.94 -17.18
CA PHE A 435 -27.54 -32.65 -17.85
C PHE A 435 -26.11 -32.41 -18.36
N PHE A 436 -25.09 -32.86 -17.62
CA PHE A 436 -23.69 -32.55 -17.96
C PHE A 436 -23.11 -33.44 -19.06
N ASP A 437 -23.56 -34.69 -19.14
CA ASP A 437 -23.16 -35.65 -20.18
C ASP A 437 -23.55 -35.17 -21.59
N LYS A 438 -24.73 -34.55 -21.74
CA LYS A 438 -25.24 -34.09 -23.05
C LYS A 438 -24.42 -32.96 -23.68
N LYS A 439 -23.58 -32.27 -22.89
CA LYS A 439 -22.82 -31.09 -23.33
C LYS A 439 -21.31 -31.32 -23.38
N GLY A 440 -20.84 -32.55 -23.18
CA GLY A 440 -19.40 -32.86 -23.19
C GLY A 440 -18.60 -32.15 -22.10
N LEU A 441 -19.29 -31.67 -21.06
CA LEU A 441 -18.65 -31.17 -19.84
C LEU A 441 -18.15 -32.38 -19.05
N PRO A 442 -17.05 -32.26 -18.28
CA PRO A 442 -16.61 -33.36 -17.45
C PRO A 442 -17.77 -33.79 -16.56
N MET A 443 -18.15 -35.07 -16.65
CA MET A 443 -18.86 -35.70 -15.56
C MET A 443 -18.04 -35.44 -14.31
N ILE A 444 -18.66 -34.86 -13.29
CA ILE A 444 -18.02 -34.74 -11.98
C ILE A 444 -18.14 -36.12 -11.32
N ILE A 445 -17.40 -37.08 -11.85
CA ILE A 445 -17.20 -38.41 -11.29
C ILE A 445 -15.69 -38.60 -11.30
N ASP A 446 -15.17 -38.72 -10.08
CA ASP A 446 -13.78 -38.53 -9.64
C ASP A 446 -13.24 -37.09 -9.70
#